data_AF-A0A3S5K3H7-F1
#
_entry.id   AF-A0A3S5K3H7-F1
#
_cell.length_a   1.000
_cell.length_b   1.000
_cell.length_c   1.000
_cell.angle_alpha   90.00
_cell.angle_beta   90.00
_cell.angle_gamma   90.00
#
_symmetry.space_group_name_H-M   'P 1'
#
loop_
_entity.id
_entity.type
_entity.pdbx_description
1 polymer ?
#
loop_
_entity_poly.entity_id
_entity_poly.type
_entity_poly.pdbx_seq_one_letter_code
_entity_poly.pdbx_strand_id
1 'polypeptide(L)'
;MQSTFALRRKEIISDDLPVADILERWPALKMESQICAEFHRITNINLKNHFFAVLDQHTPHLQSIFRKKASRTGKASDVLGQLFTTYDLQEQVDVHVRRAVVLQALPAYLHEDTSSFLRTCDDGQSREPDVVDTPLGLLAVGADPQNAMFHPVKILLYLRVTRLLTYPHWLMDLSCYLH
;
A
#
# COMPACT_ATOMS: atom_id res chain seq x y z
N MET A 1 29.21 -0.43 10.30
CA MET A 1 27.82 -0.26 9.81
C MET A 1 27.72 0.25 8.35
N GLN A 2 28.74 0.88 7.74
CA GLN A 2 28.66 1.25 6.31
C GLN A 2 28.89 0.08 5.33
N SER A 3 29.64 -0.94 5.75
CA SER A 3 29.94 -2.13 4.95
C SER A 3 28.68 -2.96 4.59
N THR A 4 27.70 -3.05 5.49
CA THR A 4 26.46 -3.81 5.28
C THR A 4 25.59 -3.21 4.19
N PHE A 5 25.48 -1.88 4.11
CA PHE A 5 24.72 -1.25 3.04
C PHE A 5 25.35 -1.44 1.66
N ALA A 6 26.65 -1.13 1.53
CA ALA A 6 27.30 -1.14 0.23
C ALA A 6 27.28 -2.56 -0.36
N LEU A 7 27.49 -3.56 0.51
CA LEU A 7 27.41 -4.97 0.17
C LEU A 7 25.98 -5.37 -0.20
N ARG A 8 24.97 -5.01 0.60
CA ARG A 8 23.55 -5.26 0.26
C ARG A 8 23.14 -4.64 -1.07
N ARG A 9 23.49 -3.37 -1.30
CA ARG A 9 23.15 -2.68 -2.56
C ARG A 9 23.83 -3.34 -3.75
N LYS A 10 25.09 -3.76 -3.60
CA LYS A 10 25.80 -4.51 -4.64
C LYS A 10 25.05 -5.81 -4.96
N GLU A 11 24.69 -6.60 -3.95
CA GLU A 11 23.95 -7.85 -4.14
C GLU A 11 22.60 -7.62 -4.82
N ILE A 12 21.80 -6.68 -4.33
CA ILE A 12 20.46 -6.40 -4.88
C ILE A 12 20.53 -5.93 -6.34
N ILE A 13 21.53 -5.12 -6.70
CA ILE A 13 21.63 -4.55 -8.05
C ILE A 13 22.34 -5.50 -9.02
N SER A 14 23.25 -6.35 -8.53
CA SER A 14 24.16 -7.13 -9.41
C SER A 14 23.80 -8.60 -9.50
N ASP A 15 23.19 -9.18 -8.45
CA ASP A 15 23.07 -10.63 -8.32
C ASP A 15 21.69 -11.18 -8.69
N ASP A 16 20.74 -10.32 -9.13
CA ASP A 16 19.37 -10.65 -9.55
C ASP A 16 18.69 -11.72 -8.66
N LEU A 17 18.95 -11.64 -7.35
CA LEU A 17 18.50 -12.65 -6.40
C LEU A 17 16.97 -12.61 -6.26
N PRO A 18 16.32 -13.77 -6.06
CA PRO A 18 14.91 -13.82 -5.67
C PRO A 18 14.65 -12.95 -4.44
N VAL A 19 13.50 -12.27 -4.40
CA VAL A 19 13.12 -11.39 -3.28
C VAL A 19 13.13 -12.14 -1.94
N ALA A 20 12.77 -13.43 -1.93
CA ALA A 20 12.81 -14.27 -0.75
C ALA A 20 14.23 -14.35 -0.15
N ASP A 21 15.23 -14.62 -0.98
CA ASP A 21 16.63 -14.76 -0.57
C ASP A 21 17.21 -13.42 -0.10
N ILE A 22 16.82 -12.32 -0.76
CA ILE A 22 17.18 -10.96 -0.35
C ILE A 22 16.62 -10.67 1.05
N LEU A 23 15.35 -10.99 1.28
CA LEU A 23 14.68 -10.74 2.57
C LEU A 23 15.16 -11.68 3.68
N GLU A 24 15.65 -12.87 3.36
CA GLU A 24 16.30 -13.79 4.32
C GLU A 24 17.67 -13.26 4.75
N ARG A 25 18.50 -12.85 3.78
CA ARG A 25 19.85 -12.30 4.04
C ARG A 25 19.80 -10.92 4.69
N TRP A 26 18.80 -10.12 4.31
CA TRP A 26 18.63 -8.74 4.76
C TRP A 26 17.26 -8.54 5.41
N PRO A 27 17.01 -9.17 6.58
CA PRO A 27 15.71 -9.10 7.25
C PRO A 27 15.32 -7.67 7.64
N ALA A 28 16.30 -6.77 7.76
CA ALA A 28 16.08 -5.35 7.95
C ALA A 28 15.21 -4.71 6.85
N LEU A 29 15.24 -5.22 5.61
CA LEU A 29 14.37 -4.75 4.53
C LEU A 29 12.89 -5.10 4.73
N LYS A 30 12.57 -5.99 5.67
CA LYS A 30 11.18 -6.21 6.10
C LYS A 30 10.66 -5.05 6.97
N MET A 31 11.55 -4.22 7.50
CA MET A 31 11.19 -3.08 8.33
C MET A 31 11.10 -1.80 7.49
N GLU A 32 9.94 -1.17 7.52
CA GLU A 32 9.67 0.07 6.79
C GLU A 32 10.65 1.20 7.17
N SER A 33 11.03 1.31 8.45
CA SER A 33 11.98 2.32 8.93
C SER A 33 13.36 2.18 8.27
N GLN A 34 13.80 0.96 8.00
CA GLN A 34 15.05 0.70 7.31
C GLN A 34 14.96 1.07 5.83
N ILE A 35 13.84 0.75 5.16
CA ILE A 35 13.63 1.19 3.77
C ILE A 35 13.69 2.73 3.69
N CYS A 36 13.03 3.43 4.61
CA CYS A 36 13.03 4.89 4.66
C CYS A 36 14.44 5.45 4.93
N ALA A 37 15.17 4.88 5.89
CA ALA A 37 16.53 5.29 6.20
C ALA A 37 17.46 5.12 4.99
N GLU A 38 17.30 4.03 4.24
CA GLU A 38 18.16 3.74 3.10
C GLU A 38 17.85 4.59 1.89
N PHE A 39 16.57 4.85 1.64
CA PHE A 39 16.18 5.85 0.64
C PHE A 39 16.76 7.21 0.99
N HIS A 40 16.62 7.66 2.23
CA HIS A 40 17.16 8.93 2.70
C HIS A 40 18.69 8.98 2.57
N ARG A 41 19.39 7.89 2.88
CA ARG A 41 20.85 7.82 2.75
C ARG A 41 21.35 7.94 1.32
N ILE A 42 20.55 7.50 0.33
CA ILE A 42 20.89 7.59 -1.10
C ILE A 42 20.52 8.95 -1.68
N THR A 43 19.32 9.44 -1.37
CA THR A 43 18.72 10.60 -2.05
C THR A 43 18.76 11.88 -1.22
N ASN A 44 19.07 11.78 0.06
CA ASN A 44 18.91 12.83 1.08
C ASN A 44 17.46 13.33 1.24
N ILE A 45 16.47 12.55 0.79
CA ILE A 45 15.04 12.89 0.85
C ILE A 45 14.33 11.99 1.86
N ASN A 46 13.42 12.55 2.67
CA ASN A 46 12.51 11.75 3.49
C ASN A 46 11.44 11.12 2.59
N LEU A 47 11.52 9.80 2.36
CA LEU A 47 10.67 9.07 1.43
C LEU A 47 9.18 9.33 1.65
N LYS A 48 8.69 9.07 2.89
CA LYS A 48 7.27 9.18 3.21
C LYS A 48 6.76 10.60 3.06
N ASN A 49 7.45 11.56 3.66
CA ASN A 49 7.01 12.95 3.66
C ASN A 49 6.99 13.50 2.24
N HIS A 50 8.02 13.21 1.44
CA HIS A 50 8.07 13.67 0.07
C HIS A 50 7.00 13.01 -0.80
N PHE A 51 6.86 11.68 -0.71
CA PHE A 51 5.84 10.94 -1.44
C PHE A 51 4.44 11.47 -1.14
N PHE A 52 4.09 11.62 0.14
CA PHE A 52 2.78 12.11 0.53
C PHE A 52 2.55 13.57 0.17
N ALA A 53 3.56 14.43 0.24
CA ALA A 53 3.43 15.82 -0.19
C ALA A 53 3.11 15.92 -1.69
N VAL A 54 3.81 15.15 -2.52
CA VAL A 54 3.56 15.10 -3.98
C VAL A 54 2.20 14.46 -4.27
N LEU A 55 1.85 13.39 -3.57
CA LEU A 55 0.55 12.74 -3.72
C LEU A 55 -0.60 13.71 -3.38
N ASP A 56 -0.49 14.43 -2.26
CA ASP A 56 -1.49 15.41 -1.84
C ASP A 56 -1.63 16.55 -2.85
N GLN A 57 -0.52 17.04 -3.38
CA GLN A 57 -0.50 18.06 -4.41
C GLN A 57 -1.28 17.64 -5.66
N HIS A 58 -1.15 16.38 -6.09
CA HIS A 58 -1.79 15.86 -7.30
C HIS A 58 -3.18 15.25 -7.07
N THR A 59 -3.55 14.98 -5.82
CA THR A 59 -4.80 14.33 -5.44
C THR A 59 -6.05 14.96 -6.08
N PRO A 60 -6.27 16.28 -6.03
CA PRO A 60 -7.48 16.88 -6.61
C PRO A 60 -7.59 16.64 -8.13
N HIS A 61 -6.46 16.71 -8.83
CA HIS A 61 -6.43 16.51 -10.27
C HIS A 61 -6.67 15.04 -10.64
N LEU A 62 -6.04 14.11 -9.91
CA LEU A 62 -6.24 12.67 -10.10
C LEU A 62 -7.69 12.27 -9.85
N GLN A 63 -8.31 12.76 -8.76
CA GLN A 63 -9.74 12.52 -8.49
C GLN A 63 -10.63 13.02 -9.63
N SER A 64 -10.35 14.20 -10.19
CA SER A 64 -11.10 14.73 -11.34
C SER A 64 -11.01 13.81 -12.56
N ILE A 65 -9.80 13.35 -12.90
CA ILE A 65 -9.58 12.43 -14.03
C ILE A 65 -10.30 11.10 -13.80
N PHE A 66 -10.20 10.54 -12.60
CA PHE A 66 -10.81 9.25 -12.28
C PHE A 66 -12.34 9.33 -12.29
N ARG A 67 -12.93 10.38 -11.73
CA ARG A 67 -14.38 10.61 -11.83
C ARG A 67 -14.84 10.75 -13.27
N LYS A 68 -14.10 11.50 -14.10
CA LYS A 68 -14.38 11.59 -15.54
C LYS A 68 -14.30 10.24 -16.26
N LYS A 69 -13.39 9.36 -15.84
CA LYS A 69 -13.30 7.98 -16.34
C LYS A 69 -14.47 7.12 -15.84
N ALA A 70 -14.88 7.28 -14.58
CA ALA A 70 -16.00 6.57 -13.94
C ALA A 70 -17.37 6.86 -14.57
N SER A 71 -17.53 8.03 -15.19
CA SER A 71 -18.76 8.39 -15.93
C SER A 71 -18.83 7.82 -17.35
N ARG A 72 -17.89 6.95 -17.73
CA ARG A 72 -17.88 6.28 -19.05
C ARG A 72 -18.49 4.89 -18.92
N THR A 73 -18.24 4.04 -19.92
CA THR A 73 -18.67 2.64 -19.92
C THR A 73 -17.46 1.71 -19.90
N GLY A 74 -17.67 0.50 -19.39
CA GLY A 74 -16.69 -0.58 -19.37
C GLY A 74 -16.15 -0.86 -17.97
N LYS A 75 -15.51 -2.03 -17.82
CA LYS A 75 -15.11 -2.60 -16.52
C LYS A 75 -14.35 -1.63 -15.61
N ALA A 76 -13.38 -0.90 -16.15
CA ALA A 76 -12.62 0.10 -15.39
C ALA A 76 -13.50 1.25 -14.88
N SER A 77 -14.49 1.67 -15.68
CA SER A 77 -15.46 2.69 -15.30
C SER A 77 -16.34 2.20 -14.15
N ASP A 78 -16.79 0.95 -14.21
CA ASP A 78 -17.65 0.34 -13.20
C ASP A 78 -16.92 0.25 -11.85
N VAL A 79 -15.66 -0.20 -11.85
CA VAL A 79 -14.81 -0.28 -10.65
C VAL A 79 -14.57 1.11 -10.06
N LEU A 80 -14.21 2.09 -10.89
CA LEU A 80 -14.01 3.47 -10.42
C LEU A 80 -15.32 4.09 -9.91
N GLY A 81 -16.45 3.81 -10.56
CA GLY A 81 -17.77 4.30 -10.14
C GLY A 81 -18.18 3.76 -8.77
N GLN A 82 -17.98 2.46 -8.53
CA GLN A 82 -18.19 1.85 -7.23
C GLN A 82 -17.28 2.46 -6.16
N LEU A 83 -15.97 2.59 -6.46
CA LEU A 83 -15.00 3.18 -5.55
C LEU A 83 -15.37 4.61 -5.13
N PHE A 84 -15.73 5.47 -6.10
CA PHE A 84 -16.14 6.85 -5.81
C PHE A 84 -17.48 6.93 -5.10
N THR A 85 -18.40 5.99 -5.34
CA THR A 85 -19.65 5.90 -4.59
C THR A 85 -19.37 5.61 -3.11
N THR A 86 -18.50 4.64 -2.79
CA THR A 86 -18.11 4.35 -1.40
C THR A 86 -17.34 5.49 -0.77
N TYR A 87 -16.48 6.18 -1.53
CA TYR A 87 -15.75 7.36 -1.06
C TYR A 87 -16.69 8.55 -0.76
N ASP A 88 -17.71 8.78 -1.59
CA ASP A 88 -18.67 9.88 -1.39
C ASP A 88 -19.62 9.62 -0.19
N LEU A 89 -19.72 8.37 0.28
CA LEU A 89 -20.46 7.99 1.49
C LEU A 89 -19.67 8.20 2.80
N GLN A 90 -18.38 8.58 2.74
CA GLN A 90 -17.56 8.79 3.93
C GLN A 90 -18.02 10.05 4.69
N GLU A 91 -18.42 9.88 5.96
CA GLU A 91 -18.87 11.01 6.81
C GLU A 91 -17.74 12.00 7.13
N GLN A 92 -16.50 11.51 7.25
CA GLN A 92 -15.31 12.33 7.49
C GLN A 92 -14.20 11.97 6.51
N VAL A 93 -13.90 12.90 5.61
CA VAL A 93 -12.84 12.74 4.62
C VAL A 93 -11.58 13.46 5.10
N ASP A 94 -10.71 12.72 5.79
CA ASP A 94 -9.40 13.23 6.18
C ASP A 94 -8.37 13.15 5.04
N VAL A 95 -7.09 13.42 5.34
CA VAL A 95 -6.02 13.32 4.33
C VAL A 95 -5.73 11.86 3.93
N HIS A 96 -5.92 10.90 4.83
CA HIS A 96 -5.65 9.49 4.58
C HIS A 96 -6.71 8.87 3.67
N VAL A 97 -7.99 9.19 3.88
CA VAL A 97 -9.09 8.75 3.01
C VAL A 97 -8.90 9.29 1.58
N ARG A 98 -8.48 10.55 1.45
CA ARG A 98 -8.15 11.17 0.15
C ARG A 98 -7.00 10.49 -0.57
N ARG A 99 -5.93 10.14 0.15
CA ARG A 99 -4.80 9.39 -0.42
C ARG A 99 -5.21 7.97 -0.80
N ALA A 100 -5.98 7.30 0.05
CA ALA A 100 -6.44 5.92 -0.17
C ALA A 100 -7.28 5.80 -1.45
N VAL A 101 -8.27 6.69 -1.67
CA VAL A 101 -9.10 6.64 -2.89
C VAL A 101 -8.26 6.83 -4.15
N VAL A 102 -7.26 7.71 -4.12
CA VAL A 102 -6.39 7.95 -5.29
C VAL A 102 -5.53 6.72 -5.57
N LEU A 103 -4.90 6.16 -4.53
CA LEU A 103 -4.04 4.98 -4.67
C LEU A 103 -4.82 3.75 -5.13
N GLN A 104 -6.07 3.60 -4.70
CA GLN A 104 -6.95 2.49 -5.10
C GLN A 104 -7.55 2.67 -6.50
N ALA A 105 -7.75 3.91 -6.95
CA ALA A 105 -8.24 4.19 -8.29
C ALA A 105 -7.18 3.96 -9.38
N LEU A 106 -5.89 4.11 -9.05
CA LEU A 106 -4.78 4.03 -10.01
C LEU A 106 -4.78 2.73 -10.84
N PRO A 107 -4.85 1.52 -10.25
CA PRO A 107 -4.80 0.28 -11.05
C PRO A 107 -5.98 0.16 -12.00
N ALA A 108 -7.20 0.44 -11.53
CA ALA A 108 -8.40 0.43 -12.36
C ALA A 108 -8.30 1.44 -13.52
N TYR A 109 -7.74 2.62 -13.26
CA TYR A 109 -7.51 3.64 -14.28
C TYR A 109 -6.47 3.21 -15.33
N LEU A 110 -5.40 2.54 -14.91
CA LEU A 110 -4.34 2.00 -15.77
C LEU A 110 -4.70 0.66 -16.42
N HIS A 111 -5.93 0.17 -16.22
CA HIS A 111 -6.43 -1.11 -16.73
C HIS A 111 -5.70 -2.35 -16.17
N GLU A 112 -5.18 -2.23 -14.95
CA GLU A 112 -4.58 -3.34 -14.20
C GLU A 112 -5.64 -4.06 -13.37
N ASP A 113 -5.60 -5.40 -13.41
CA ASP A 113 -6.47 -6.23 -12.57
C ASP A 113 -5.80 -6.51 -11.22
N THR A 114 -6.27 -5.81 -10.19
CA THR A 114 -5.80 -5.99 -8.82
C THR A 114 -6.72 -6.86 -7.99
N SER A 115 -7.75 -7.51 -8.55
CA SER A 115 -8.68 -8.34 -7.76
C SER A 115 -7.98 -9.50 -7.04
N SER A 116 -6.92 -10.03 -7.65
CA SER A 116 -6.07 -11.06 -7.04
C SER A 116 -5.16 -10.48 -5.96
N PHE A 117 -4.70 -9.24 -6.13
CA PHE A 117 -3.67 -8.59 -5.31
C PHE A 117 -4.22 -7.76 -4.14
N LEU A 118 -5.22 -6.90 -4.34
CA LEU A 118 -5.89 -6.09 -3.32
C LEU A 118 -7.18 -6.77 -2.89
N ARG A 119 -7.27 -7.16 -1.61
CA ARG A 119 -8.48 -7.76 -1.04
C ARG A 119 -8.86 -7.06 0.25
N THR A 120 -10.15 -7.09 0.58
CA THR A 120 -10.65 -6.64 1.88
C THR A 120 -11.31 -7.80 2.63
N CYS A 121 -11.25 -7.78 3.96
CA CYS A 121 -11.90 -8.77 4.82
C CYS A 121 -12.47 -8.13 6.09
N ASP A 122 -13.48 -8.76 6.65
CA ASP A 122 -14.06 -8.42 7.95
C ASP A 122 -13.18 -8.99 9.08
N ASP A 123 -12.87 -8.18 10.11
CA ASP A 123 -12.12 -8.59 11.31
C ASP A 123 -12.85 -9.71 12.10
N GLY A 124 -14.16 -9.90 11.88
CA GLY A 124 -14.96 -10.97 12.48
C GLY A 124 -14.84 -12.36 11.81
N GLN A 125 -14.27 -12.45 10.59
CA GLN A 125 -14.10 -13.73 9.91
C GLN A 125 -12.77 -14.38 10.32
N SER A 126 -12.85 -15.39 11.20
CA SER A 126 -11.72 -16.26 11.61
C SER A 126 -11.10 -17.07 10.45
N ARG A 127 -11.71 -17.04 9.28
CA ARG A 127 -11.24 -17.78 8.10
C ARG A 127 -10.18 -16.92 7.40
N GLU A 128 -8.91 -17.29 7.55
CA GLU A 128 -7.88 -16.80 6.64
C GLU A 128 -8.40 -16.99 5.20
N PRO A 129 -8.35 -15.95 4.34
CA PRO A 129 -8.80 -16.12 2.97
C PRO A 129 -8.02 -17.28 2.36
N ASP A 130 -8.69 -18.07 1.51
CA ASP A 130 -8.05 -19.15 0.78
C ASP A 130 -7.05 -18.52 -0.20
N VAL A 131 -5.83 -18.23 0.28
CA VAL A 131 -4.73 -17.62 -0.49
C VAL A 131 -3.93 -18.72 -1.19
N VAL A 132 -4.62 -19.78 -1.60
CA VAL A 132 -4.00 -20.84 -2.39
C VAL A 132 -3.72 -20.25 -3.77
N ASP A 133 -2.43 -20.11 -4.06
CA ASP A 133 -1.83 -19.82 -5.37
C ASP A 133 -1.65 -18.35 -5.83
N THR A 134 -1.86 -17.35 -4.95
CA THR A 134 -1.49 -15.95 -5.28
C THR A 134 -0.05 -15.64 -4.83
N PRO A 135 0.87 -15.24 -5.73
CA PRO A 135 2.29 -15.09 -5.41
C PRO A 135 2.60 -13.93 -4.42
N LEU A 136 1.79 -12.87 -4.46
CA LEU A 136 1.89 -11.69 -3.60
C LEU A 136 0.52 -11.00 -3.52
N GLY A 137 0.14 -10.49 -2.35
CA GLY A 137 -0.98 -9.55 -2.24
C GLY A 137 -1.12 -8.86 -0.90
N LEU A 138 -2.01 -7.86 -0.90
CA LEU A 138 -2.37 -6.98 0.20
C LEU A 138 -3.81 -7.26 0.63
N LEU A 139 -3.99 -7.54 1.91
CA LEU A 139 -5.29 -7.75 2.52
C LEU A 139 -5.55 -6.68 3.58
N ALA A 140 -6.54 -5.83 3.34
CA ALA A 140 -7.02 -4.84 4.30
C ALA A 140 -8.16 -5.44 5.14
N VAL A 141 -7.99 -5.48 6.45
CA VAL A 141 -8.95 -6.03 7.40
C VAL A 141 -9.58 -4.86 8.15
N GLY A 142 -10.92 -4.82 8.22
CA GLY A 142 -11.65 -3.79 8.96
C GLY A 142 -13.00 -4.29 9.44
N ALA A 143 -13.72 -3.47 10.21
CA ALA A 143 -15.03 -3.84 10.76
C ALA A 143 -16.13 -3.96 9.68
N ASP A 144 -15.94 -3.31 8.52
CA ASP A 144 -16.77 -3.46 7.33
C ASP A 144 -15.83 -3.64 6.12
N PRO A 145 -15.96 -4.71 5.32
CA PRO A 145 -15.13 -4.94 4.13
C PRO A 145 -15.13 -3.79 3.11
N GLN A 146 -16.24 -3.04 3.00
CA GLN A 146 -16.33 -1.90 2.07
C GLN A 146 -15.55 -0.70 2.60
N ASN A 147 -15.56 -0.51 3.92
CA ASN A 147 -14.87 0.60 4.57
C ASN A 147 -13.43 0.27 4.98
N ALA A 148 -13.07 -1.02 5.07
CA ALA A 148 -11.73 -1.51 5.37
C ALA A 148 -10.68 -0.99 4.37
N MET A 149 -11.11 -0.62 3.16
CA MET A 149 -10.25 0.03 2.17
C MET A 149 -9.78 1.42 2.61
N PHE A 150 -10.62 2.18 3.30
CA PHE A 150 -10.31 3.55 3.74
C PHE A 150 -9.83 3.59 5.19
N HIS A 151 -10.36 2.68 6.01
CA HIS A 151 -10.09 2.57 7.44
C HIS A 151 -9.75 1.12 7.83
N PRO A 152 -8.61 0.57 7.36
CA PRO A 152 -8.18 -0.74 7.77
C PRO A 152 -7.75 -0.74 9.23
N VAL A 153 -8.26 -1.71 10.00
CA VAL A 153 -7.76 -2.05 11.34
C VAL A 153 -6.40 -2.73 11.23
N LYS A 154 -6.20 -3.58 10.21
CA LYS A 154 -4.93 -4.27 9.92
C LYS A 154 -4.71 -4.36 8.42
N ILE A 155 -3.46 -4.28 7.99
CA ILE A 155 -3.06 -4.65 6.62
C ILE A 155 -2.09 -5.82 6.70
N LEU A 156 -2.36 -6.84 5.88
CA LEU A 156 -1.57 -8.06 5.80
C LEU A 156 -0.93 -8.15 4.42
N LEU A 157 0.38 -8.36 4.40
CA LEU A 157 1.12 -8.70 3.18
C LEU A 157 1.35 -10.22 3.16
N TYR A 158 0.86 -10.90 2.13
CA TYR A 158 1.12 -12.32 1.91
C TYR A 158 2.02 -12.51 0.70
N LEU A 159 3.03 -13.37 0.83
CA LEU A 159 3.92 -13.84 -0.23
C LEU A 159 3.82 -15.37 -0.24
N ARG A 160 3.92 -15.98 -1.43
CA ARG A 160 3.62 -17.41 -1.76
C ARG A 160 4.09 -18.50 -0.78
N VAL A 161 4.89 -18.20 0.24
CA VAL A 161 5.40 -19.17 1.22
C VAL A 161 5.42 -18.65 2.67
N THR A 162 5.11 -17.38 2.97
CA THR A 162 5.15 -16.89 4.38
C THR A 162 4.31 -15.62 4.57
N ARG A 163 3.45 -15.60 5.60
CA ARG A 163 2.78 -14.40 6.11
C ARG A 163 3.86 -13.48 6.67
N LEU A 164 4.21 -12.42 5.95
CA LEU A 164 5.42 -11.67 6.25
C LEU A 164 5.19 -10.54 7.24
N LEU A 165 4.01 -9.89 7.24
CA LEU A 165 3.80 -8.68 8.03
C LEU A 165 2.33 -8.54 8.48
N THR A 166 2.13 -8.51 9.79
CA THR A 166 0.96 -7.93 10.45
C THR A 166 1.33 -6.50 10.82
N TYR A 167 0.69 -5.50 10.23
CA TYR A 167 0.77 -4.12 10.71
C TYR A 167 -0.44 -3.83 11.60
N PRO A 168 -0.28 -3.83 12.95
CA PRO A 168 -1.26 -3.20 13.82
C PRO A 168 -1.00 -1.70 13.81
N HIS A 169 -2.05 -0.90 13.60
CA HIS A 169 -2.07 0.56 13.72
C HIS A 169 -1.32 1.37 12.64
N TRP A 170 -2.10 1.96 11.74
CA TRP A 170 -1.82 3.31 11.25
C TRP A 170 -2.54 4.31 12.17
N LEU A 171 -1.88 5.43 12.51
CA LEU A 171 -2.22 6.44 13.52
C LEU A 171 -1.84 6.05 14.95
N MET A 172 -0.61 6.44 15.33
CA MET A 172 -0.17 6.97 16.64
C MET A 172 1.32 6.65 16.82
N ASP A 173 2.21 7.31 16.05
CA ASP A 173 3.61 7.54 16.48
C ASP A 173 4.31 8.57 15.57
N LEU A 174 3.65 9.72 15.37
CA LEU A 174 4.28 10.93 14.84
C LEU A 174 4.66 11.92 15.95
N SER A 175 4.55 11.54 17.23
CA SER A 175 4.90 12.37 18.38
C SER A 175 6.32 12.19 18.92
N CYS A 176 7.15 11.29 18.35
CA CYS A 176 8.45 10.95 18.96
C CYS A 176 9.70 11.34 18.15
N TYR A 177 9.59 12.09 17.04
CA TYR A 177 10.76 12.54 16.27
C TYR A 177 10.81 14.05 16.02
N LEU A 178 10.72 14.79 17.13
CA LEU A 178 11.15 16.18 17.23
C LEU A 178 11.74 16.39 18.63
N HIS A 179 12.97 15.90 18.83
CA HIS A 179 14.01 16.48 19.67
C HIS A 179 15.37 16.03 19.14
#